data_AF-A0A520BKZ7-F1
#
_entry.id   AF-A0A520BKZ7-F1
#
_cell.length_a   1.000
_cell.length_b   1.000
_cell.length_c   1.000
_cell.angle_alpha   90.00
_cell.angle_beta   90.00
_cell.angle_gamma   90.00
#
_symmetry.space_group_name_H-M   'P 1'
#
loop_
_entity.id
_entity.type
_entity.pdbx_description
1 polymer ?
#
loop_
_entity_poly.entity_id
_entity_poly.type
_entity_poly.pdbx_seq_one_letter_code
_entity_poly.pdbx_strand_id
1 'polypeptide(L)'
;AGYEHYAKKFLGFTHNRFEGVGCTGSGGLILVKPFLGDETAELIKKTEDAKPGYYHVGFENGIDVKLTAANKSGVHKYIFPKGKKGLSIDFSHAFSGGFVAEEHVANANGIEGWIEAKTTCGGGKYKVFYQIYFGKKISITATAKHKVNVTFDDAETDIELRIGFSAKDHEQAVLNTNNLGFESVRNFAEQQWNEKLSAIKVEGDLESQKLFYSLFYRTMQSPYLITESKNTDVKRNTTTPTDGQNLYNGWAIWDNYRTQLPLLSIVQPKIYQDITNSVADLFVKGKKDYARQNEPSNTVRTEHAIVVLLDAYRKGYKVDFEKLADSLVADNDRLDFSKPDKALESSYDVWALAQVFKHLKKPDLYQKYIAKAEEYKTYWNKDFKDISKNDIDRMQARGLYQGTIFQYRWFVPFDVKGLISLCGGEEAYLAQLNRFYLGDYYNHANEPDLQVPLMYNMTKIPWKSQQWMNQLAVDTVVQYYFNDNSRGIAPFVDKIYKNEPKAYIRTMDDDAGAMSAWYVFTASGFSPALVGAPVYYLNVPLFKSIDYKVAGGKTFKIKTDNFAKGNIYINAVKLNGKVIDRNWITQDEINAGGTLEITASKTPNEKFGVSNQWVSSISDK
;
A
#
# COMPACT_ATOMS: atom_id res chain seq x y z
N ALA A 1 11.29 -0.99 -8.70
CA ALA A 1 10.42 -1.91 -9.47
C ALA A 1 11.10 -2.65 -10.64
N GLY A 2 12.35 -2.33 -11.03
CA GLY A 2 13.06 -3.06 -12.10
C GLY A 2 12.71 -2.66 -13.53
N TYR A 3 11.85 -1.65 -13.71
CA TYR A 3 11.51 -1.03 -14.97
C TYR A 3 11.53 0.49 -14.76
N GLU A 4 12.18 1.20 -15.69
CA GLU A 4 12.16 2.65 -15.79
C GLU A 4 11.71 2.99 -17.22
N HIS A 5 10.70 3.84 -17.36
CA HIS A 5 10.03 4.10 -18.63
C HIS A 5 11.00 4.63 -19.71
N TYR A 6 11.91 5.51 -19.30
CA TYR A 6 12.90 6.13 -20.20
C TYR A 6 14.21 5.33 -20.31
N ALA A 7 14.30 4.15 -19.69
CA ALA A 7 15.51 3.33 -19.79
C ALA A 7 15.75 2.84 -21.22
N LYS A 8 17.00 2.99 -21.67
CA LYS A 8 17.45 2.54 -23.00
C LYS A 8 17.83 1.05 -23.04
N LYS A 9 18.09 0.45 -21.88
CA LYS A 9 18.58 -0.94 -21.78
C LYS A 9 17.49 -1.87 -21.31
N PHE A 10 17.24 -2.92 -22.10
CA PHE A 10 16.43 -4.06 -21.71
C PHE A 10 17.32 -5.23 -21.26
N LEU A 11 17.04 -5.76 -20.08
CA LEU A 11 17.77 -6.93 -19.54
C LEU A 11 17.03 -8.24 -19.77
N GLY A 12 15.71 -8.25 -19.65
CA GLY A 12 14.87 -9.43 -19.66
C GLY A 12 13.59 -9.21 -18.85
N PHE A 13 12.75 -10.22 -18.82
CA PHE A 13 11.52 -10.26 -18.02
C PHE A 13 11.80 -10.98 -16.70
N THR A 14 11.29 -10.45 -15.58
CA THR A 14 11.47 -11.02 -14.25
C THR A 14 10.13 -11.32 -13.58
N HIS A 15 10.17 -12.17 -12.57
CA HIS A 15 9.01 -12.75 -11.91
C HIS A 15 9.10 -12.50 -10.41
N ASN A 16 8.03 -11.93 -9.84
CA ASN A 16 7.97 -11.31 -8.52
C ASN A 16 8.57 -9.88 -8.41
N ARG A 17 8.04 -9.09 -7.47
CA ARG A 17 8.46 -7.73 -7.12
C ARG A 17 7.75 -7.30 -5.84
N PHE A 18 8.30 -6.30 -5.16
CA PHE A 18 7.52 -5.47 -4.24
C PHE A 18 7.29 -4.10 -4.89
N GLU A 19 6.02 -3.72 -5.07
CA GLU A 19 5.59 -2.47 -5.68
C GLU A 19 5.73 -1.26 -4.76
N GLY A 20 6.13 -0.14 -5.36
CA GLY A 20 6.14 1.16 -4.70
C GLY A 20 7.17 1.32 -3.58
N VAL A 21 7.97 0.30 -3.23
CA VAL A 21 8.92 0.40 -2.12
C VAL A 21 10.22 1.11 -2.50
N GLY A 22 10.76 1.84 -1.53
CA GLY A 22 12.04 2.52 -1.62
C GLY A 22 13.28 1.62 -1.55
N CYS A 23 14.35 2.15 -0.95
CA CYS A 23 15.70 1.58 -1.06
C CYS A 23 16.08 1.43 -2.55
N THR A 24 16.53 0.26 -2.98
CA THR A 24 16.83 -0.04 -4.39
C THR A 24 15.81 -1.01 -5.00
N GLY A 25 14.72 -1.29 -4.27
CA GLY A 25 13.75 -2.34 -4.58
C GLY A 25 14.26 -3.75 -4.27
N SER A 26 13.40 -4.74 -4.48
CA SER A 26 13.64 -6.17 -4.19
C SER A 26 12.74 -7.05 -5.06
N GLY A 27 13.03 -8.35 -5.10
CA GLY A 27 12.40 -9.27 -6.04
C GLY A 27 13.18 -9.34 -7.36
N GLY A 28 12.45 -9.43 -8.47
CA GLY A 28 13.06 -9.56 -9.80
C GLY A 28 13.68 -10.94 -10.03
N LEU A 29 13.12 -11.99 -9.45
CA LEU A 29 13.67 -13.33 -9.61
C LEU A 29 13.46 -13.86 -11.04
N ILE A 30 14.34 -14.76 -11.47
CA ILE A 30 14.25 -15.48 -12.76
C ILE A 30 14.18 -14.51 -13.94
N LEU A 31 15.34 -14.11 -14.44
CA LEU A 31 15.43 -13.24 -15.62
C LEU A 31 15.38 -14.07 -16.90
N VAL A 32 14.33 -13.86 -17.69
CA VAL A 32 14.12 -14.52 -18.99
C VAL A 32 14.35 -13.52 -20.12
N LYS A 33 15.27 -13.83 -21.03
CA LYS A 33 15.59 -12.98 -22.19
C LYS A 33 15.46 -13.77 -23.50
N PRO A 34 14.61 -13.36 -24.47
CA PRO A 34 14.53 -14.02 -25.76
C PRO A 34 15.70 -13.66 -26.67
N PHE A 35 16.07 -14.59 -27.57
CA PHE A 35 17.09 -14.38 -28.60
C PHE A 35 16.69 -15.05 -29.93
N LEU A 36 17.24 -14.54 -31.03
CA LEU A 36 17.11 -15.10 -32.39
C LEU A 36 18.52 -15.27 -32.97
N GLY A 37 18.87 -16.46 -33.44
CA GLY A 37 20.24 -16.83 -33.79
C GLY A 37 21.15 -16.70 -32.56
N ASP A 38 22.23 -15.93 -32.72
CA ASP A 38 23.15 -15.56 -31.64
C ASP A 38 22.91 -14.13 -31.12
N GLU A 39 21.85 -13.46 -31.60
CA GLU A 39 21.59 -12.04 -31.36
C GLU A 39 20.46 -11.81 -30.34
N THR A 40 20.66 -10.79 -29.50
CA THR A 40 19.58 -10.20 -28.69
C THR A 40 19.20 -8.85 -29.28
N ALA A 41 17.90 -8.55 -29.33
CA ALA A 41 17.41 -7.29 -29.89
C ALA A 41 16.89 -6.32 -28.81
N GLU A 42 16.82 -5.05 -29.19
CA GLU A 42 16.18 -4.01 -28.40
C GLU A 42 14.65 -4.08 -28.49
N LEU A 43 13.99 -3.54 -27.46
CA LEU A 43 12.54 -3.39 -27.44
C LEU A 43 12.11 -2.25 -28.36
N ILE A 44 11.09 -2.48 -29.18
CA ILE A 44 10.41 -1.43 -29.91
C ILE A 44 9.40 -0.77 -28.96
N LYS A 45 9.86 0.17 -28.12
CA LYS A 45 9.04 0.84 -27.08
C LYS A 45 7.67 1.34 -27.55
N LYS A 46 7.54 1.79 -28.80
CA LYS A 46 6.25 2.25 -29.39
C LYS A 46 5.19 1.16 -29.50
N THR A 47 5.57 -0.11 -29.39
CA THR A 47 4.67 -1.28 -29.44
C THR A 47 4.27 -1.76 -28.05
N GLU A 48 4.78 -1.13 -26.99
CA GLU A 48 4.46 -1.49 -25.61
C GLU A 48 2.98 -1.22 -25.31
N ASP A 49 2.26 -2.25 -24.87
CA ASP A 49 0.86 -2.18 -24.44
C ASP A 49 0.69 -2.91 -23.11
N ALA A 50 0.02 -2.29 -22.15
CA ALA A 50 -0.13 -2.85 -20.81
C ALA A 50 -1.47 -2.48 -20.19
N LYS A 51 -2.06 -3.44 -19.48
CA LYS A 51 -3.31 -3.29 -18.73
C LYS A 51 -3.34 -4.28 -17.56
N PRO A 52 -4.26 -4.16 -16.59
CA PRO A 52 -4.32 -5.10 -15.46
C PRO A 52 -4.30 -6.56 -15.91
N GLY A 53 -3.24 -7.30 -15.56
CA GLY A 53 -3.06 -8.71 -15.90
C GLY A 53 -2.40 -9.00 -17.27
N TYR A 54 -2.00 -8.00 -18.05
CA TYR A 54 -1.41 -8.19 -19.39
C TYR A 54 -0.31 -7.18 -19.72
N TYR A 55 0.70 -7.64 -20.45
CA TYR A 55 1.75 -6.82 -21.05
C TYR A 55 2.14 -7.34 -22.43
N HIS A 56 2.47 -6.46 -23.36
CA HIS A 56 2.94 -6.80 -24.71
C HIS A 56 4.04 -5.84 -25.17
N VAL A 57 5.00 -6.38 -25.92
CA VAL A 57 6.05 -5.60 -26.57
C VAL A 57 6.67 -6.37 -27.75
N GLY A 58 7.04 -5.67 -28.81
CA GLY A 58 7.82 -6.19 -29.94
C GLY A 58 9.32 -5.86 -29.86
N PHE A 59 10.13 -6.59 -30.62
CA PHE A 59 11.58 -6.45 -30.70
C PHE A 59 12.03 -6.15 -32.13
N GLU A 60 13.17 -5.47 -32.29
CA GLU A 60 13.69 -5.07 -33.61
C GLU A 60 14.03 -6.24 -34.54
N ASN A 61 14.37 -7.41 -33.97
CA ASN A 61 14.60 -8.64 -34.73
C ASN A 61 13.31 -9.42 -35.07
N GLY A 62 12.13 -8.82 -34.85
CA GLY A 62 10.84 -9.41 -35.21
C GLY A 62 10.24 -10.37 -34.19
N ILE A 63 10.84 -10.53 -33.00
CA ILE A 63 10.21 -11.24 -31.89
C ILE A 63 9.05 -10.39 -31.34
N ASP A 64 7.89 -11.00 -31.09
CA ASP A 64 6.76 -10.40 -30.38
C ASP A 64 6.50 -11.16 -29.08
N VAL A 65 6.30 -10.45 -27.97
CA VAL A 65 6.14 -11.04 -26.64
C VAL A 65 4.88 -10.52 -25.98
N LYS A 66 4.06 -11.46 -25.50
CA LYS A 66 2.89 -11.20 -24.67
C LYS A 66 3.02 -11.91 -23.34
N LEU A 67 2.71 -11.23 -22.25
CA LEU A 67 2.82 -11.72 -20.89
C LEU A 67 1.47 -11.58 -20.19
N THR A 68 1.11 -12.56 -19.37
CA THR A 68 -0.05 -12.47 -18.47
C THR A 68 0.25 -13.15 -17.15
N ALA A 69 -0.43 -12.72 -16.09
CA ALA A 69 -0.28 -13.30 -14.76
C ALA A 69 -1.62 -13.36 -14.05
N ALA A 70 -1.86 -14.49 -13.37
CA ALA A 70 -3.02 -14.71 -12.53
C ALA A 70 -2.62 -15.55 -11.31
N ASN A 71 -3.10 -15.14 -10.13
CA ASN A 71 -2.79 -15.79 -8.86
C ASN A 71 -1.27 -15.97 -8.68
N LYS A 72 -0.79 -17.21 -8.58
CA LYS A 72 0.62 -17.59 -8.39
C LYS A 72 1.31 -18.04 -9.68
N SER A 73 0.71 -17.77 -10.83
CA SER A 73 1.21 -18.20 -12.14
C SER A 73 1.41 -17.05 -13.12
N GLY A 74 2.45 -17.15 -13.94
CA GLY A 74 2.69 -16.32 -15.11
C GLY A 74 2.74 -17.16 -16.38
N VAL A 75 2.35 -16.56 -17.51
CA VAL A 75 2.50 -17.16 -18.84
C VAL A 75 3.11 -16.13 -19.78
N HIS A 76 4.19 -16.53 -20.44
CA HIS A 76 4.79 -15.82 -21.55
C HIS A 76 4.38 -16.50 -22.84
N LYS A 77 4.02 -15.71 -23.84
CA LYS A 77 3.79 -16.15 -25.21
C LYS A 77 4.74 -15.38 -26.12
N TYR A 78 5.62 -16.12 -26.78
CA TYR A 78 6.59 -15.60 -27.72
C TYR A 78 6.19 -15.98 -29.14
N ILE A 79 6.15 -15.00 -30.04
CA ILE A 79 6.07 -15.23 -31.47
C ILE A 79 7.44 -14.93 -32.07
N PHE A 80 8.17 -15.99 -32.42
CA PHE A 80 9.49 -15.91 -33.03
C PHE A 80 9.42 -15.97 -34.56
N PRO A 81 10.36 -15.32 -35.26
CA PRO A 81 10.71 -15.70 -36.62
C PRO A 81 11.19 -17.16 -36.72
N LYS A 82 11.14 -17.73 -37.92
CA LYS A 82 11.74 -19.05 -38.21
C LYS A 82 13.27 -18.99 -38.13
N GLY A 83 13.89 -20.14 -37.84
CA GLY A 83 15.34 -20.29 -37.62
C GLY A 83 15.73 -20.46 -36.16
N LYS A 84 17.03 -20.58 -35.90
CA LYS A 84 17.60 -20.78 -34.55
C LYS A 84 17.09 -19.72 -33.58
N LYS A 85 16.62 -20.13 -32.40
CA LYS A 85 16.00 -19.23 -31.42
C LYS A 85 15.99 -19.86 -30.02
N GLY A 86 15.70 -19.05 -29.02
CA GLY A 86 15.53 -19.56 -27.67
C GLY A 86 15.30 -18.49 -26.62
N LEU A 87 15.36 -18.96 -25.36
CA LEU A 87 15.29 -18.13 -24.16
C LEU A 87 16.54 -18.37 -23.32
N SER A 88 17.24 -17.31 -22.96
CA SER A 88 18.23 -17.33 -21.88
C SER A 88 17.54 -17.11 -20.55
N ILE A 89 17.82 -17.97 -19.58
CA ILE A 89 17.24 -17.91 -18.24
C ILE A 89 18.37 -17.80 -17.22
N ASP A 90 18.31 -16.77 -16.37
CA ASP A 90 19.25 -16.52 -15.28
C ASP A 90 18.55 -16.61 -13.92
N PHE A 91 18.81 -17.70 -13.19
CA PHE A 91 18.27 -17.98 -11.86
C PHE A 91 18.99 -17.20 -10.76
N SER A 92 20.16 -16.61 -11.05
CA SER A 92 20.92 -15.79 -10.12
C SER A 92 20.52 -14.32 -10.12
N HIS A 93 19.58 -13.92 -10.98
CA HIS A 93 19.10 -12.55 -11.02
C HIS A 93 18.15 -12.26 -9.85
N ALA A 94 18.46 -11.21 -9.09
CA ALA A 94 17.56 -10.54 -8.16
C ALA A 94 17.93 -9.06 -8.13
N PHE A 95 16.94 -8.19 -7.93
CA PHE A 95 17.20 -6.75 -7.82
C PHE A 95 18.13 -6.44 -6.64
N SER A 96 18.90 -5.36 -6.78
CA SER A 96 19.69 -4.80 -5.68
C SER A 96 20.77 -5.73 -5.12
N GLY A 97 21.29 -6.65 -5.94
CA GLY A 97 22.24 -7.67 -5.47
C GLY A 97 21.62 -8.59 -4.41
N GLY A 98 20.31 -8.79 -4.49
CA GLY A 98 19.53 -9.54 -3.49
C GLY A 98 19.69 -11.06 -3.57
N PHE A 99 20.37 -11.60 -4.58
CA PHE A 99 20.54 -13.04 -4.75
C PHE A 99 21.32 -13.65 -3.58
N VAL A 100 20.85 -14.79 -3.08
CA VAL A 100 21.53 -15.53 -2.00
C VAL A 100 21.96 -16.91 -2.49
N ALA A 101 21.00 -17.72 -2.94
CA ALA A 101 21.26 -19.07 -3.43
C ALA A 101 20.10 -19.55 -4.30
N GLU A 102 20.37 -20.51 -5.18
CA GLU A 102 19.36 -21.24 -5.93
C GLU A 102 19.81 -22.67 -6.20
N GLU A 103 18.85 -23.52 -6.49
CA GLU A 103 19.05 -24.83 -7.09
C GLU A 103 17.97 -25.06 -8.14
N HIS A 104 18.36 -25.67 -9.26
CA HIS A 104 17.45 -26.03 -10.34
C HIS A 104 17.77 -27.39 -10.95
N VAL A 105 16.73 -28.05 -11.45
CA VAL A 105 16.79 -29.31 -12.17
C VAL A 105 16.12 -29.11 -13.53
N ALA A 106 16.85 -29.44 -14.59
CA ALA A 106 16.36 -29.40 -15.96
C ALA A 106 15.74 -30.74 -16.35
N ASN A 107 14.51 -30.71 -16.84
CA ASN A 107 13.73 -31.86 -17.27
C ASN A 107 13.39 -31.73 -18.76
N ALA A 108 12.90 -32.80 -19.39
CA ALA A 108 12.64 -32.81 -20.84
C ALA A 108 11.66 -31.72 -21.33
N ASN A 109 10.77 -31.24 -20.45
CA ASN A 109 9.69 -30.30 -20.79
C ASN A 109 9.74 -28.98 -19.98
N GLY A 110 10.78 -28.75 -19.19
CA GLY A 110 10.80 -27.64 -18.25
C GLY A 110 11.96 -27.66 -17.26
N ILE A 111 11.87 -26.76 -16.27
CA ILE A 111 12.88 -26.57 -15.22
C ILE A 111 12.14 -26.35 -13.91
N GLU A 112 12.55 -27.02 -12.85
CA GLU A 112 12.03 -26.79 -11.50
C GLU A 112 13.17 -26.40 -10.57
N GLY A 113 12.88 -25.62 -9.53
CA GLY A 113 13.94 -25.09 -8.68
C GLY A 113 13.41 -24.33 -7.47
N TRP A 114 14.35 -23.84 -6.67
CA TRP A 114 14.08 -22.87 -5.61
C TRP A 114 15.11 -21.74 -5.65
N ILE A 115 14.68 -20.55 -5.25
CA ILE A 115 15.54 -19.37 -5.15
C ILE A 115 15.34 -18.73 -3.78
N GLU A 116 16.45 -18.41 -3.12
CA GLU A 116 16.51 -17.58 -1.93
C GLU A 116 17.07 -16.20 -2.28
N ALA A 117 16.39 -15.15 -1.81
CA ALA A 117 16.79 -13.78 -2.03
C ALA A 117 16.53 -12.91 -0.81
N LYS A 118 17.24 -11.78 -0.73
CA LYS A 118 17.04 -10.76 0.29
C LYS A 118 15.72 -10.03 0.08
N THR A 119 15.05 -9.71 1.18
CA THR A 119 13.86 -8.87 1.17
C THR A 119 14.22 -7.39 0.92
N THR A 120 13.21 -6.52 0.78
CA THR A 120 13.40 -5.06 0.65
C THR A 120 14.32 -4.51 1.74
N CYS A 121 15.20 -3.59 1.34
CA CYS A 121 16.24 -2.99 2.19
C CYS A 121 17.24 -3.98 2.83
N GLY A 122 17.23 -5.26 2.42
CA GLY A 122 18.22 -6.26 2.83
C GLY A 122 18.13 -6.77 4.27
N GLY A 123 17.07 -6.41 5.01
CA GLY A 123 16.90 -6.77 6.42
C GLY A 123 16.59 -8.26 6.67
N GLY A 124 16.02 -8.93 5.67
CA GLY A 124 15.59 -10.33 5.75
C GLY A 124 15.89 -11.12 4.48
N LYS A 125 15.41 -12.36 4.46
CA LYS A 125 15.47 -13.26 3.29
C LYS A 125 14.16 -14.00 3.13
N TYR A 126 13.85 -14.35 1.89
CA TYR A 126 12.71 -15.17 1.53
C TYR A 126 13.12 -16.24 0.51
N LYS A 127 12.44 -17.38 0.54
CA LYS A 127 12.69 -18.51 -0.37
C LYS A 127 11.42 -18.92 -1.08
N VAL A 128 11.46 -18.94 -2.41
CA VAL A 128 10.36 -19.41 -3.27
C VAL A 128 10.77 -20.63 -4.08
N PHE A 129 9.85 -21.54 -4.27
CA PHE A 129 9.92 -22.66 -5.19
C PHE A 129 9.23 -22.28 -6.49
N TYR A 130 9.71 -22.84 -7.60
CA TYR A 130 9.12 -22.60 -8.91
C TYR A 130 9.14 -23.84 -9.80
N GLN A 131 8.22 -23.84 -10.76
CA GLN A 131 8.23 -24.72 -11.93
C GLN A 131 8.08 -23.84 -13.18
N ILE A 132 8.96 -24.04 -14.15
CA ILE A 132 8.89 -23.50 -15.52
C ILE A 132 8.51 -24.66 -16.44
N TYR A 133 7.44 -24.51 -17.21
CA TYR A 133 6.90 -25.56 -18.07
C TYR A 133 6.59 -25.02 -19.47
N PHE A 134 6.99 -25.76 -20.50
CA PHE A 134 6.84 -25.36 -21.91
C PHE A 134 5.71 -26.08 -22.65
N GLY A 135 5.07 -27.10 -22.04
CA GLY A 135 4.03 -27.88 -22.72
C GLY A 135 4.55 -28.84 -23.79
N LYS A 136 5.86 -28.85 -24.04
CA LYS A 136 6.52 -29.64 -25.10
C LYS A 136 7.95 -30.00 -24.71
N LYS A 137 8.55 -30.93 -25.45
CA LYS A 137 9.98 -31.23 -25.32
C LYS A 137 10.82 -30.04 -25.76
N ILE A 138 11.88 -29.77 -25.02
CA ILE A 138 12.80 -28.65 -25.27
C ILE A 138 14.25 -29.13 -25.15
N SER A 139 15.18 -28.37 -25.73
CA SER A 139 16.61 -28.56 -25.50
C SER A 139 17.12 -27.54 -24.50
N ILE A 140 17.78 -28.00 -23.43
CA ILE A 140 18.30 -27.15 -22.37
C ILE A 140 19.81 -27.35 -22.29
N THR A 141 20.56 -26.26 -22.34
CA THR A 141 22.03 -26.27 -22.23
C THR A 141 22.46 -25.29 -21.14
N ALA A 142 23.26 -25.76 -20.19
CA ALA A 142 23.89 -24.88 -19.21
C ALA A 142 24.92 -23.97 -19.89
N THR A 143 24.84 -22.67 -19.65
CA THR A 143 25.75 -21.66 -20.23
C THR A 143 26.70 -21.09 -19.20
N ALA A 144 26.30 -21.06 -17.93
CA ALA A 144 27.11 -20.71 -16.78
C ALA A 144 26.49 -21.29 -15.51
N LYS A 145 27.17 -21.14 -14.37
CA LYS A 145 26.55 -21.42 -13.07
C LYS A 145 25.27 -20.57 -12.94
N HIS A 146 24.14 -21.23 -12.64
CA HIS A 146 22.81 -20.62 -12.51
C HIS A 146 22.16 -20.11 -13.81
N LYS A 147 22.74 -20.41 -15.00
CA LYS A 147 22.22 -19.92 -16.28
C LYS A 147 22.10 -21.03 -17.31
N VAL A 148 20.98 -21.01 -18.02
CA VAL A 148 20.69 -21.95 -19.10
C VAL A 148 20.18 -21.24 -20.34
N ASN A 149 20.39 -21.86 -21.49
CA ASN A 149 19.64 -21.56 -22.71
C ASN A 149 18.64 -22.68 -22.96
N VAL A 150 17.41 -22.29 -23.27
CA VAL A 150 16.36 -23.17 -23.79
C VAL A 150 16.20 -22.88 -25.28
N THR A 151 16.38 -23.89 -26.13
CA THR A 151 16.21 -23.77 -27.59
C THR A 151 15.03 -24.58 -28.10
N PHE A 152 14.47 -24.10 -29.21
CA PHE A 152 13.28 -24.67 -29.86
C PHE A 152 13.60 -25.06 -31.30
N ASP A 153 12.73 -25.85 -31.92
CA ASP A 153 12.85 -26.24 -33.32
C ASP A 153 12.76 -25.01 -34.24
N ASP A 154 13.59 -24.97 -35.29
CA ASP A 154 13.72 -23.85 -36.20
C ASP A 154 12.40 -23.50 -36.92
N ALA A 155 11.51 -24.47 -37.14
CA ALA A 155 10.21 -24.26 -37.79
C ALA A 155 9.15 -23.71 -36.83
N GLU A 156 9.29 -23.93 -35.52
CA GLU A 156 8.34 -23.45 -34.52
C GLU A 156 8.40 -21.92 -34.37
N THR A 157 7.25 -21.27 -34.26
CA THR A 157 7.17 -19.81 -34.10
C THR A 157 6.37 -19.39 -32.87
N ASP A 158 5.44 -20.21 -32.39
CA ASP A 158 4.60 -19.92 -31.22
C ASP A 158 5.08 -20.75 -30.02
N ILE A 159 5.66 -20.07 -29.02
CA ILE A 159 6.24 -20.69 -27.83
C ILE A 159 5.57 -20.11 -26.58
N GLU A 160 5.01 -20.98 -25.74
CA GLU A 160 4.56 -20.62 -24.40
C GLU A 160 5.55 -21.09 -23.34
N LEU A 161 5.87 -20.20 -22.40
CA LEU A 161 6.54 -20.52 -21.14
C LEU A 161 5.54 -20.25 -20.02
N ARG A 162 5.27 -21.26 -19.20
CA ARG A 162 4.40 -21.15 -18.02
C ARG A 162 5.24 -21.27 -16.77
N ILE A 163 4.97 -20.44 -15.79
CA ILE A 163 5.66 -20.46 -14.51
C ILE A 163 4.67 -20.47 -13.36
N GLY A 164 4.89 -21.34 -12.37
CA GLY A 164 4.16 -21.37 -11.11
C GLY A 164 5.12 -21.17 -9.94
N PHE A 165 4.70 -20.40 -8.94
CA PHE A 165 5.47 -20.15 -7.71
C PHE A 165 4.78 -20.76 -6.49
N SER A 166 5.56 -21.20 -5.52
CA SER A 166 5.10 -21.54 -4.18
C SER A 166 6.07 -21.06 -3.12
N ALA A 167 5.54 -20.58 -2.00
CA ALA A 167 6.35 -20.31 -0.83
C ALA A 167 6.64 -21.59 -0.02
N LYS A 168 5.97 -22.71 -0.33
CA LYS A 168 5.96 -23.94 0.46
C LYS A 168 6.97 -24.98 -0.02
N ASP A 169 6.79 -25.51 -1.22
CA ASP A 169 7.57 -26.62 -1.79
C ASP A 169 7.42 -26.69 -3.34
N HIS A 170 8.16 -27.61 -3.97
CA HIS A 170 8.10 -27.86 -5.41
C HIS A 170 6.76 -28.45 -5.86
N GLU A 171 6.21 -29.41 -5.12
CA GLU A 171 4.93 -30.07 -5.45
C GLU A 171 3.83 -29.02 -5.64
N GLN A 172 3.78 -28.04 -4.74
CA GLN A 172 2.82 -26.96 -4.84
C GLN A 172 3.15 -25.96 -5.95
N ALA A 173 4.44 -25.71 -6.26
CA ALA A 173 4.80 -24.89 -7.42
C ALA A 173 4.33 -25.54 -8.73
N VAL A 174 4.40 -26.88 -8.84
CA VAL A 174 3.84 -27.64 -9.98
C VAL A 174 2.32 -27.46 -10.05
N LEU A 175 1.60 -27.62 -8.94
CA LEU A 175 0.14 -27.40 -8.89
C LEU A 175 -0.25 -25.96 -9.23
N ASN A 176 0.55 -24.98 -8.83
CA ASN A 176 0.36 -23.58 -9.14
C ASN A 176 0.72 -23.23 -10.59
N THR A 177 1.44 -24.10 -11.31
CA THR A 177 1.76 -23.89 -12.72
C THR A 177 0.52 -24.19 -13.55
N ASN A 178 -0.10 -23.12 -14.07
CA ASN A 178 -1.33 -23.25 -14.82
C ASN A 178 -1.10 -24.06 -16.11
N ASN A 179 -1.92 -25.09 -16.35
CA ASN A 179 -1.88 -25.86 -17.59
C ASN A 179 -2.76 -25.28 -18.71
N LEU A 180 -3.50 -24.20 -18.43
CA LEU A 180 -4.30 -23.46 -19.40
C LEU A 180 -3.40 -22.64 -20.35
N GLY A 181 -3.89 -22.40 -21.57
CA GLY A 181 -3.20 -21.56 -22.57
C GLY A 181 -3.27 -20.07 -22.25
N PHE A 182 -2.43 -19.28 -22.93
CA PHE A 182 -2.25 -17.85 -22.67
C PHE A 182 -3.56 -17.05 -22.59
N GLU A 183 -4.44 -17.18 -23.59
CA GLU A 183 -5.68 -16.39 -23.65
C GLU A 183 -6.65 -16.72 -22.50
N SER A 184 -6.68 -17.98 -22.04
CA SER A 184 -7.50 -18.35 -20.88
C SER A 184 -7.01 -17.70 -19.59
N VAL A 185 -5.69 -17.68 -19.37
CA VAL A 185 -5.09 -17.03 -18.19
C VAL A 185 -5.29 -15.52 -18.26
N ARG A 186 -5.10 -14.92 -19.43
CA ARG A 186 -5.33 -13.49 -19.67
C ARG A 186 -6.77 -13.08 -19.40
N ASN A 187 -7.74 -13.80 -19.97
CA ASN A 187 -9.16 -13.51 -19.78
C ASN A 187 -9.57 -13.65 -18.32
N PHE A 188 -9.04 -14.68 -17.63
CA PHE A 188 -9.25 -14.84 -16.20
C PHE A 188 -8.65 -13.67 -15.39
N ALA A 189 -7.42 -13.25 -15.68
CA ALA A 189 -6.79 -12.11 -15.02
C ALA A 189 -7.59 -10.80 -15.23
N GLU A 190 -8.04 -10.54 -16.46
CA GLU A 190 -8.87 -9.39 -16.80
C GLU A 190 -10.20 -9.42 -16.04
N GLN A 191 -10.88 -10.57 -15.99
CA GLN A 191 -12.11 -10.74 -15.22
C GLN A 191 -11.90 -10.46 -13.73
N GLN A 192 -10.83 -10.99 -13.13
CA GLN A 192 -10.51 -10.79 -11.72
C GLN A 192 -10.19 -9.32 -11.40
N TRP A 193 -9.47 -8.62 -12.29
CA TRP A 193 -9.22 -7.19 -12.11
C TRP A 193 -10.49 -6.36 -12.29
N ASN A 194 -11.34 -6.67 -13.27
CA ASN A 194 -12.63 -5.99 -13.43
C ASN A 194 -13.52 -6.18 -12.19
N GLU A 195 -13.55 -7.39 -11.61
CA GLU A 195 -14.28 -7.66 -10.37
C GLU A 195 -13.76 -6.77 -9.23
N LYS A 196 -12.45 -6.73 -9.00
CA LYS A 196 -11.80 -5.92 -7.95
C LYS A 196 -12.01 -4.42 -8.15
N LEU A 197 -11.74 -3.91 -9.35
CA LEU A 197 -11.87 -2.49 -9.66
C LEU A 197 -13.33 -2.02 -9.63
N SER A 198 -14.30 -2.92 -9.88
CA SER A 198 -15.73 -2.61 -9.76
C SER A 198 -16.21 -2.41 -8.31
N ALA A 199 -15.35 -2.58 -7.30
CA ALA A 199 -15.68 -2.29 -5.92
C ALA A 199 -16.00 -0.81 -5.69
N ILE A 200 -15.44 0.08 -6.54
CA ILE A 200 -15.81 1.49 -6.59
C ILE A 200 -16.17 1.83 -8.04
N LYS A 201 -17.34 2.45 -8.24
CA LYS A 201 -17.72 3.03 -9.53
C LYS A 201 -17.78 4.55 -9.38
N VAL A 202 -17.13 5.27 -10.29
CA VAL A 202 -17.10 6.74 -10.32
C VAL A 202 -17.75 7.31 -11.59
N GLU A 203 -18.36 8.48 -11.49
CA GLU A 203 -18.92 9.26 -12.62
C GLU A 203 -18.26 10.65 -12.65
N GLY A 204 -17.48 10.92 -13.70
CA GLY A 204 -16.80 12.21 -13.93
C GLY A 204 -16.18 12.27 -15.32
N ASP A 205 -15.23 13.18 -15.55
CA ASP A 205 -14.51 13.21 -16.83
C ASP A 205 -13.58 12.00 -16.97
N LEU A 206 -13.28 11.63 -18.22
CA LEU A 206 -12.54 10.39 -18.52
C LEU A 206 -11.10 10.41 -17.97
N GLU A 207 -10.42 11.55 -17.95
CA GLU A 207 -9.03 11.63 -17.50
C GLU A 207 -8.93 11.47 -15.98
N SER A 208 -9.83 12.10 -15.22
CA SER A 208 -9.95 11.88 -13.78
C SER A 208 -10.31 10.42 -13.46
N GLN A 209 -11.20 9.80 -14.24
CA GLN A 209 -11.53 8.37 -14.07
C GLN A 209 -10.32 7.47 -14.34
N LYS A 210 -9.54 7.72 -15.40
CA LYS A 210 -8.32 6.95 -15.69
C LYS A 210 -7.31 7.07 -14.55
N LEU A 211 -7.03 8.28 -14.06
CA LEU A 211 -6.15 8.47 -12.91
C LEU A 211 -6.65 7.70 -11.68
N PHE A 212 -7.93 7.83 -11.37
CA PHE A 212 -8.54 7.15 -10.22
C PHE A 212 -8.39 5.63 -10.31
N TYR A 213 -8.74 5.00 -11.43
CA TYR A 213 -8.62 3.54 -11.57
C TYR A 213 -7.16 3.07 -11.66
N SER A 214 -6.26 3.87 -12.24
CA SER A 214 -4.82 3.59 -12.24
C SER A 214 -4.26 3.55 -10.81
N LEU A 215 -4.61 4.51 -9.95
CA LEU A 215 -4.18 4.53 -8.55
C LEU A 215 -4.93 3.48 -7.71
N PHE A 216 -6.22 3.28 -7.94
CA PHE A 216 -6.98 2.25 -7.23
C PHE A 216 -6.43 0.84 -7.51
N TYR A 217 -6.00 0.56 -8.73
CA TYR A 217 -5.27 -0.67 -9.09
C TYR A 217 -4.03 -0.89 -8.21
N ARG A 218 -3.24 0.17 -7.93
CA ARG A 218 -2.02 0.07 -7.10
C ARG A 218 -2.30 -0.36 -5.66
N THR A 219 -3.45 0.03 -5.11
CA THR A 219 -3.82 -0.28 -3.72
C THR A 219 -4.07 -1.76 -3.45
N MET A 220 -4.23 -2.59 -4.50
CA MET A 220 -4.61 -4.01 -4.38
C MET A 220 -3.50 -4.98 -4.83
N GLN A 221 -2.26 -4.50 -4.94
CA GLN A 221 -1.12 -5.34 -5.36
C GLN A 221 -0.47 -6.11 -4.19
N SER A 222 -0.51 -5.57 -2.97
CA SER A 222 -0.07 -6.21 -1.73
C SER A 222 -1.13 -6.05 -0.61
N PRO A 223 -1.04 -6.83 0.48
CA PRO A 223 -0.16 -7.99 0.66
C PRO A 223 -0.54 -9.16 -0.25
N TYR A 224 0.41 -10.09 -0.44
CA TYR A 224 0.28 -11.25 -1.32
C TYR A 224 -0.36 -12.44 -0.61
N LEU A 225 -1.28 -13.13 -1.28
CA LEU A 225 -1.81 -14.41 -0.81
C LEU A 225 -0.69 -15.47 -0.80
N ILE A 226 -0.30 -15.92 0.38
CA ILE A 226 0.71 -16.98 0.53
C ILE A 226 0.07 -18.36 0.71
N THR A 227 -1.16 -18.46 1.22
CA THR A 227 -1.85 -19.76 1.38
C THR A 227 -1.97 -20.51 0.07
N GLU A 228 -1.58 -21.78 0.09
CA GLU A 228 -1.63 -22.71 -1.04
C GLU A 228 -3.00 -23.38 -1.13
N SER A 229 -3.25 -24.26 -2.11
CA SER A 229 -4.53 -24.98 -2.19
C SER A 229 -4.87 -25.66 -0.84
N LYS A 230 -6.14 -25.54 -0.42
CA LYS A 230 -6.64 -25.78 0.94
C LYS A 230 -5.97 -26.99 1.62
N ASN A 231 -5.48 -26.76 2.86
CA ASN A 231 -4.83 -27.69 3.80
C ASN A 231 -3.31 -27.86 3.74
N THR A 232 -2.51 -26.89 3.26
CA THR A 232 -1.07 -26.98 3.52
C THR A 232 -0.45 -25.69 4.03
N ASP A 233 0.15 -25.82 5.22
CA ASP A 233 0.84 -24.76 5.92
C ASP A 233 2.19 -24.47 5.22
N VAL A 234 2.35 -23.23 4.74
CA VAL A 234 3.54 -22.77 4.01
C VAL A 234 4.70 -22.54 4.97
N LYS A 235 5.65 -23.49 5.05
CA LYS A 235 6.93 -23.35 5.78
C LYS A 235 6.84 -22.88 7.24
N ARG A 236 5.66 -22.96 7.86
CA ARG A 236 5.53 -22.62 9.27
C ARG A 236 5.76 -23.88 10.06
N ASN A 237 6.69 -23.81 11.01
CA ASN A 237 6.98 -24.86 11.97
C ASN A 237 5.85 -24.95 13.02
N THR A 238 4.58 -24.91 12.57
CA THR A 238 3.38 -24.92 13.40
C THR A 238 2.43 -25.99 12.91
N THR A 239 2.03 -26.88 13.82
CA THR A 239 1.08 -27.98 13.60
C THR A 239 -0.38 -27.53 13.62
N THR A 240 -0.68 -26.24 13.50
CA THR A 240 -2.06 -25.74 13.60
C THR A 240 -2.66 -25.61 12.20
N PRO A 241 -3.69 -26.39 11.85
CA PRO A 241 -4.44 -26.16 10.62
C PRO A 241 -4.92 -24.71 10.59
N THR A 242 -4.75 -24.02 9.47
CA THR A 242 -5.56 -22.83 9.24
C THR A 242 -6.99 -23.34 9.11
N ASP A 243 -7.93 -22.84 9.90
CA ASP A 243 -9.36 -23.23 9.85
C ASP A 243 -10.03 -22.76 8.53
N GLY A 244 -9.48 -23.16 7.38
CA GLY A 244 -9.86 -22.71 6.05
C GLY A 244 -9.51 -21.24 5.74
N GLN A 245 -8.72 -20.56 6.58
CA GLN A 245 -8.37 -19.14 6.40
C GLN A 245 -7.20 -18.94 5.44
N ASN A 246 -7.30 -17.90 4.60
CA ASN A 246 -6.18 -17.48 3.76
C ASN A 246 -5.22 -16.62 4.58
N LEU A 247 -3.95 -16.64 4.15
CA LEU A 247 -2.88 -15.91 4.79
C LEU A 247 -2.13 -15.09 3.79
N TYR A 248 -1.68 -13.95 4.29
CA TYR A 248 -1.06 -12.90 3.53
C TYR A 248 0.32 -12.55 4.12
N ASN A 249 1.23 -12.12 3.25
CA ASN A 249 2.55 -11.58 3.59
C ASN A 249 2.96 -10.55 2.53
N GLY A 250 4.04 -9.79 2.73
CA GLY A 250 4.37 -8.62 1.91
C GLY A 250 3.97 -7.33 2.61
N TRP A 251 4.56 -7.10 3.77
CA TRP A 251 4.23 -6.02 4.70
C TRP A 251 5.07 -4.77 4.48
N ALA A 252 4.41 -3.62 4.46
CA ALA A 252 4.96 -2.28 4.57
C ALA A 252 4.07 -1.46 5.53
N ILE A 253 3.80 -2.03 6.72
CA ILE A 253 2.70 -1.56 7.58
C ILE A 253 2.98 -0.15 8.11
N TRP A 254 4.23 0.19 8.40
CA TRP A 254 4.58 1.54 8.87
C TRP A 254 4.10 2.64 7.90
N ASP A 255 4.20 2.34 6.61
CA ASP A 255 3.84 3.22 5.51
C ASP A 255 2.32 3.19 5.29
N ASN A 256 1.74 2.00 5.11
CA ASN A 256 0.42 1.84 4.51
C ASN A 256 -0.76 1.68 5.51
N TYR A 257 -0.51 1.66 6.83
CA TYR A 257 -1.58 1.49 7.82
C TYR A 257 -2.55 2.67 7.90
N ARG A 258 -2.14 3.88 7.50
CA ARG A 258 -2.98 5.09 7.56
C ARG A 258 -4.00 5.17 6.42
N THR A 259 -3.72 4.51 5.30
CA THR A 259 -4.46 4.70 4.05
C THR A 259 -4.87 3.36 3.44
N GLN A 260 -3.94 2.60 2.88
CA GLN A 260 -4.23 1.41 2.09
C GLN A 260 -4.97 0.33 2.90
N LEU A 261 -4.52 0.01 4.12
CA LEU A 261 -5.20 -0.99 4.95
C LEU A 261 -6.63 -0.55 5.34
N PRO A 262 -6.88 0.70 5.79
CA PRO A 262 -8.24 1.22 5.93
C PRO A 262 -9.09 1.16 4.65
N LEU A 263 -8.51 1.40 3.46
CA LEU A 263 -9.24 1.31 2.21
C LEU A 263 -9.65 -0.13 1.90
N LEU A 264 -8.72 -1.09 2.05
CA LEU A 264 -8.98 -2.52 1.86
C LEU A 264 -10.10 -3.03 2.80
N SER A 265 -10.19 -2.48 4.00
CA SER A 265 -11.28 -2.77 4.95
C SER A 265 -12.68 -2.35 4.46
N ILE A 266 -12.78 -1.53 3.42
CA ILE A 266 -14.06 -1.13 2.82
C ILE A 266 -14.28 -1.91 1.52
N VAL A 267 -13.29 -1.92 0.63
CA VAL A 267 -13.46 -2.40 -0.76
C VAL A 267 -13.22 -3.90 -0.93
N GLN A 268 -12.52 -4.54 0.03
CA GLN A 268 -12.16 -5.95 -0.04
C GLN A 268 -12.39 -6.64 1.33
N PRO A 269 -13.59 -6.58 1.93
CA PRO A 269 -13.82 -6.95 3.33
C PRO A 269 -13.43 -8.40 3.66
N LYS A 270 -13.69 -9.35 2.75
CA LYS A 270 -13.31 -10.75 2.96
C LYS A 270 -11.79 -10.93 2.97
N ILE A 271 -11.09 -10.32 2.01
CA ILE A 271 -9.62 -10.36 1.94
C ILE A 271 -9.03 -9.63 3.15
N TYR A 272 -9.62 -8.49 3.54
CA TYR A 272 -9.15 -7.74 4.68
C TYR A 272 -9.27 -8.53 6.00
N GLN A 273 -10.34 -9.30 6.21
CA GLN A 273 -10.42 -10.21 7.35
C GLN A 273 -9.26 -11.23 7.38
N ASP A 274 -8.90 -11.80 6.24
CA ASP A 274 -7.77 -12.73 6.11
C ASP A 274 -6.41 -12.01 6.33
N ILE A 275 -6.28 -10.76 5.87
CA ILE A 275 -5.12 -9.88 6.15
C ILE A 275 -5.01 -9.63 7.65
N THR A 276 -6.10 -9.23 8.33
CA THR A 276 -6.12 -9.00 9.78
C THR A 276 -5.73 -10.25 10.55
N ASN A 277 -6.22 -11.43 10.15
CA ASN A 277 -5.82 -12.70 10.75
C ASN A 277 -4.31 -12.96 10.58
N SER A 278 -3.75 -12.61 9.42
CA SER A 278 -2.31 -12.73 9.13
C SER A 278 -1.47 -11.74 9.95
N VAL A 279 -1.98 -10.52 10.18
CA VAL A 279 -1.33 -9.54 11.06
C VAL A 279 -1.37 -10.01 12.52
N ALA A 280 -2.47 -10.58 12.98
CA ALA A 280 -2.56 -11.18 14.32
C ALA A 280 -1.56 -12.33 14.51
N ASP A 281 -1.39 -13.17 13.50
CA ASP A 281 -0.43 -14.28 13.49
C ASP A 281 1.04 -13.81 13.61
N LEU A 282 1.38 -12.59 13.17
CA LEU A 282 2.70 -12.01 13.39
C LEU A 282 3.04 -11.97 14.89
N PHE A 283 2.10 -11.56 15.73
CA PHE A 283 2.29 -11.42 17.18
C PHE A 283 2.45 -12.77 17.86
N VAL A 284 1.59 -13.74 17.53
CA VAL A 284 1.70 -15.13 18.02
C VAL A 284 3.08 -15.71 17.74
N LYS A 285 3.70 -15.32 16.61
CA LYS A 285 5.02 -15.78 16.17
C LYS A 285 6.18 -14.90 16.61
N GLY A 286 5.99 -14.01 17.58
CA GLY A 286 7.01 -13.09 18.04
C GLY A 286 7.39 -12.08 16.96
N LYS A 287 6.44 -11.21 16.61
CA LYS A 287 6.57 -10.10 15.65
C LYS A 287 7.94 -9.41 15.77
N LYS A 288 8.50 -9.01 14.63
CA LYS A 288 9.68 -8.16 14.50
C LYS A 288 9.35 -6.99 13.59
N ASP A 289 9.94 -5.83 13.86
CA ASP A 289 9.61 -4.61 13.12
C ASP A 289 10.06 -4.68 11.66
N TYR A 290 11.10 -5.45 11.37
CA TYR A 290 11.59 -5.71 10.03
C TYR A 290 11.54 -7.20 9.65
N ALA A 291 11.62 -7.45 8.35
CA ALA A 291 11.69 -8.79 7.75
C ALA A 291 12.71 -9.71 8.42
N ARG A 292 12.35 -10.99 8.58
CA ARG A 292 13.20 -12.05 9.17
C ARG A 292 14.02 -12.78 8.11
N GLN A 293 14.88 -13.71 8.56
CA GLN A 293 15.74 -14.51 7.69
C GLN A 293 15.02 -15.66 6.96
N ASN A 294 13.72 -15.86 7.19
CA ASN A 294 12.94 -16.98 6.69
C ASN A 294 11.51 -16.57 6.31
N GLU A 295 11.35 -15.42 5.66
CA GLU A 295 10.05 -14.92 5.21
C GLU A 295 9.47 -15.79 4.08
N PRO A 296 8.13 -15.97 4.01
CA PRO A 296 7.49 -16.76 2.96
C PRO A 296 7.43 -16.00 1.63
N SER A 297 7.53 -14.68 1.65
CA SER A 297 7.56 -13.84 0.46
C SER A 297 8.40 -12.59 0.70
N ASN A 298 8.57 -11.79 -0.35
CA ASN A 298 9.26 -10.52 -0.23
C ASN A 298 8.46 -9.57 0.67
N THR A 299 9.10 -8.96 1.66
CA THR A 299 8.44 -8.11 2.69
C THR A 299 9.36 -6.99 3.18
N VAL A 300 8.84 -5.99 3.90
CA VAL A 300 9.65 -4.87 4.44
C VAL A 300 9.60 -4.84 5.97
N ARG A 301 8.47 -4.40 6.53
CA ARG A 301 8.38 -3.93 7.92
C ARG A 301 6.94 -3.98 8.46
N THR A 302 6.78 -4.02 9.79
CA THR A 302 5.50 -4.33 10.46
C THR A 302 5.16 -3.46 11.68
N GLU A 303 5.84 -2.32 11.89
CA GLU A 303 5.46 -1.36 12.93
C GLU A 303 3.98 -0.92 12.79
N HIS A 304 3.36 -0.46 13.87
CA HIS A 304 1.94 -0.07 13.91
C HIS A 304 0.93 -1.21 13.66
N ALA A 305 1.36 -2.47 13.56
CA ALA A 305 0.46 -3.61 13.39
C ALA A 305 -0.63 -3.70 14.47
N ILE A 306 -0.37 -3.29 15.71
CA ILE A 306 -1.39 -3.25 16.77
C ILE A 306 -2.49 -2.22 16.48
N VAL A 307 -2.14 -1.09 15.88
CA VAL A 307 -3.10 -0.06 15.44
C VAL A 307 -4.00 -0.61 14.33
N VAL A 308 -3.43 -1.39 13.40
CA VAL A 308 -4.20 -2.11 12.36
C VAL A 308 -5.20 -3.08 12.99
N LEU A 309 -4.78 -3.87 13.98
CA LEU A 309 -5.68 -4.82 14.65
C LEU A 309 -6.80 -4.11 15.42
N LEU A 310 -6.49 -3.01 16.11
CA LEU A 310 -7.50 -2.20 16.79
C LEU A 310 -8.50 -1.58 15.81
N ASP A 311 -8.02 -1.06 14.69
CA ASP A 311 -8.84 -0.51 13.61
C ASP A 311 -9.80 -1.56 13.05
N ALA A 312 -9.27 -2.72 12.69
CA ALA A 312 -10.05 -3.85 12.20
C ALA A 312 -11.14 -4.25 13.22
N TYR A 313 -10.75 -4.44 14.49
CA TYR A 313 -11.69 -4.80 15.55
C TYR A 313 -12.82 -3.77 15.69
N ARG A 314 -12.49 -2.48 15.76
CA ARG A 314 -13.49 -1.41 15.92
C ARG A 314 -14.38 -1.22 14.68
N LYS A 315 -13.95 -1.71 13.51
CA LYS A 315 -14.75 -1.77 12.27
C LYS A 315 -15.61 -3.04 12.15
N GLY A 316 -15.56 -3.93 13.15
CA GLY A 316 -16.36 -5.16 13.21
C GLY A 316 -15.67 -6.40 12.64
N TYR A 317 -14.38 -6.33 12.30
CA TYR A 317 -13.60 -7.52 11.94
C TYR A 317 -13.23 -8.33 13.17
N LYS A 318 -13.12 -9.64 13.01
CA LYS A 318 -12.78 -10.55 14.10
C LYS A 318 -11.28 -10.41 14.42
N VAL A 319 -10.99 -10.11 15.68
CA VAL A 319 -9.64 -10.14 16.26
C VAL A 319 -9.75 -10.75 17.66
N ASP A 320 -9.02 -11.83 17.90
CA ASP A 320 -9.04 -12.54 19.19
C ASP A 320 -7.98 -11.94 20.12
N PHE A 321 -8.31 -10.79 20.73
CA PHE A 321 -7.37 -10.09 21.60
C PHE A 321 -7.04 -10.85 22.88
N GLU A 322 -7.89 -11.78 23.34
CA GLU A 322 -7.58 -12.62 24.49
C GLU A 322 -6.37 -13.51 24.19
N LYS A 323 -6.33 -14.13 23.00
CA LYS A 323 -5.17 -14.93 22.57
C LYS A 323 -3.91 -14.11 22.30
N LEU A 324 -4.06 -12.83 21.93
CA LEU A 324 -2.94 -11.98 21.55
C LEU A 324 -2.34 -11.19 22.72
N ALA A 325 -3.05 -11.04 23.84
CA ALA A 325 -2.72 -10.11 24.92
C ALA A 325 -1.24 -10.13 25.33
N ASP A 326 -0.70 -11.32 25.65
CA ASP A 326 0.70 -11.46 26.11
C ASP A 326 1.70 -11.07 25.02
N SER A 327 1.44 -11.46 23.77
CA SER A 327 2.30 -11.13 22.63
C SER A 327 2.24 -9.65 22.24
N LEU A 328 1.10 -8.99 22.43
CA LEU A 328 0.95 -7.54 22.24
C LEU A 328 1.73 -6.77 23.31
N VAL A 329 1.69 -7.23 24.57
CA VAL A 329 2.51 -6.67 25.65
C VAL A 329 4.00 -6.83 25.33
N ALA A 330 4.42 -8.03 24.92
CA ALA A 330 5.82 -8.29 24.58
C ALA A 330 6.33 -7.49 23.37
N ASP A 331 5.47 -7.14 22.41
CA ASP A 331 5.81 -6.21 21.33
C ASP A 331 5.93 -4.77 21.86
N ASN A 332 4.98 -4.35 22.69
CA ASN A 332 4.93 -3.01 23.27
C ASN A 332 6.13 -2.70 24.19
N ASP A 333 6.57 -3.69 24.98
CA ASP A 333 7.72 -3.57 25.88
C ASP A 333 9.05 -3.35 25.13
N ARG A 334 9.08 -3.57 23.81
CA ARG A 334 10.25 -3.33 22.95
C ARG A 334 10.21 -2.00 22.19
N LEU A 335 9.14 -1.22 22.34
CA LEU A 335 8.98 0.04 21.61
C LEU A 335 10.09 1.03 21.96
N ASP A 336 10.58 1.73 20.94
CA ASP A 336 11.63 2.75 21.06
C ASP A 336 11.00 4.12 21.39
N PHE A 337 11.51 4.79 22.40
CA PHE A 337 11.14 6.16 22.79
C PHE A 337 12.34 7.12 22.78
N SER A 338 13.48 6.70 22.21
CA SER A 338 14.74 7.42 22.28
C SER A 338 14.81 8.64 21.36
N LYS A 339 14.05 8.63 20.26
CA LYS A 339 14.01 9.67 19.23
C LYS A 339 12.65 10.36 19.19
N PRO A 340 12.56 11.63 18.73
CA PRO A 340 11.30 12.38 18.78
C PRO A 340 10.15 11.75 17.99
N ASP A 341 10.40 11.26 16.77
CA ASP A 341 9.45 10.51 15.94
C ASP A 341 9.02 9.22 16.64
N LYS A 342 9.99 8.44 17.11
CA LYS A 342 9.74 7.16 17.78
C LYS A 342 8.93 7.33 19.06
N ALA A 343 9.16 8.39 19.82
CA ALA A 343 8.35 8.67 21.00
C ALA A 343 6.87 8.89 20.68
N LEU A 344 6.54 9.62 19.60
CA LEU A 344 5.14 9.84 19.19
C LEU A 344 4.53 8.61 18.52
N GLU A 345 5.28 7.93 17.65
CA GLU A 345 4.91 6.65 17.03
C GLU A 345 4.59 5.58 18.06
N SER A 346 5.51 5.34 19.00
CA SER A 346 5.36 4.35 20.05
C SER A 346 4.22 4.71 21.00
N SER A 347 4.00 6.00 21.29
CA SER A 347 2.85 6.42 22.10
C SER A 347 1.50 6.06 21.46
N TYR A 348 1.43 6.08 20.13
CA TYR A 348 0.24 5.65 19.39
C TYR A 348 0.02 4.13 19.48
N ASP A 349 1.09 3.34 19.37
CA ASP A 349 1.03 1.88 19.54
C ASP A 349 0.67 1.49 20.98
N VAL A 350 1.18 2.22 21.98
CA VAL A 350 0.79 2.08 23.39
C VAL A 350 -0.68 2.46 23.61
N TRP A 351 -1.15 3.56 23.01
CA TRP A 351 -2.56 3.93 23.06
C TRP A 351 -3.43 2.79 22.51
N ALA A 352 -3.03 2.18 21.38
CA ALA A 352 -3.78 1.07 20.82
C ALA A 352 -3.84 -0.13 21.77
N LEU A 353 -2.73 -0.47 22.44
CA LEU A 353 -2.70 -1.51 23.47
C LEU A 353 -3.62 -1.19 24.66
N ALA A 354 -3.64 0.06 25.11
CA ALA A 354 -4.56 0.49 26.15
C ALA A 354 -6.01 0.25 25.73
N GLN A 355 -6.40 0.62 24.50
CA GLN A 355 -7.75 0.38 23.99
C GLN A 355 -8.09 -1.11 23.88
N VAL A 356 -7.11 -1.97 23.56
CA VAL A 356 -7.28 -3.42 23.62
C VAL A 356 -7.61 -3.87 25.05
N PHE A 357 -6.87 -3.41 26.06
CA PHE A 357 -7.16 -3.77 27.46
C PHE A 357 -8.47 -3.21 28.00
N LYS A 358 -8.92 -2.06 27.48
CA LYS A 358 -10.27 -1.54 27.74
C LYS A 358 -11.32 -2.51 27.21
N HIS A 359 -11.16 -3.01 25.99
CA HIS A 359 -12.04 -4.03 25.41
C HIS A 359 -12.04 -5.34 26.23
N LEU A 360 -10.85 -5.83 26.62
CA LEU A 360 -10.68 -7.02 27.43
C LEU A 360 -11.15 -6.86 28.89
N LYS A 361 -11.70 -5.70 29.27
CA LYS A 361 -12.16 -5.37 30.62
C LYS A 361 -11.08 -5.59 31.67
N LYS A 362 -9.83 -5.18 31.36
CA LYS A 362 -8.67 -5.21 32.26
C LYS A 362 -8.33 -3.78 32.72
N PRO A 363 -9.08 -3.21 33.69
CA PRO A 363 -8.96 -1.80 34.05
C PRO A 363 -7.55 -1.41 34.50
N ASP A 364 -6.87 -2.24 35.29
CA ASP A 364 -5.51 -1.91 35.77
C ASP A 364 -4.50 -1.82 34.63
N LEU A 365 -4.58 -2.74 33.66
CA LEU A 365 -3.73 -2.72 32.46
C LEU A 365 -4.10 -1.55 31.55
N TYR A 366 -5.39 -1.26 31.37
CA TYR A 366 -5.83 -0.07 30.66
C TYR A 366 -5.25 1.21 31.27
N GLN A 367 -5.35 1.37 32.60
CA GLN A 367 -4.81 2.54 33.29
C GLN A 367 -3.27 2.62 33.18
N LYS A 368 -2.56 1.49 33.31
CA LYS A 368 -1.10 1.42 33.10
C LYS A 368 -0.71 1.92 31.71
N TYR A 369 -1.30 1.36 30.65
CA TYR A 369 -0.91 1.68 29.28
C TYR A 369 -1.45 3.02 28.82
N ILE A 370 -2.60 3.50 29.30
CA ILE A 370 -3.06 4.84 28.95
C ILE A 370 -2.19 5.92 29.59
N ALA A 371 -1.76 5.74 30.84
CA ALA A 371 -0.79 6.62 31.48
C ALA A 371 0.56 6.62 30.74
N LYS A 372 1.00 5.45 30.26
CA LYS A 372 2.21 5.35 29.42
C LYS A 372 2.05 6.07 28.08
N ALA A 373 0.90 5.93 27.42
CA ALA A 373 0.61 6.66 26.19
C ALA A 373 0.61 8.18 26.43
N GLU A 374 0.08 8.65 27.57
CA GLU A 374 0.04 10.07 27.94
C GLU A 374 1.42 10.74 28.07
N GLU A 375 2.49 9.95 28.25
CA GLU A 375 3.86 10.45 28.25
C GLU A 375 4.25 11.13 26.93
N TYR A 376 3.51 10.90 25.83
CA TYR A 376 3.64 11.66 24.58
C TYR A 376 3.68 13.17 24.83
N LYS A 377 2.94 13.67 25.84
CA LYS A 377 2.91 15.09 26.22
C LYS A 377 4.28 15.57 26.70
N THR A 378 5.03 14.74 27.42
CA THR A 378 6.39 15.04 27.89
C THR A 378 7.35 15.14 26.71
N TYR A 379 7.31 14.15 25.80
CA TYR A 379 8.13 14.15 24.59
C TYR A 379 7.78 15.34 23.67
N TRP A 380 6.48 15.63 23.52
CA TRP A 380 6.00 16.78 22.75
C TRP A 380 6.52 18.11 23.29
N ASN A 381 6.40 18.32 24.60
CA ASN A 381 6.91 19.53 25.26
C ASN A 381 8.43 19.67 25.11
N LYS A 382 9.18 18.57 25.20
CA LYS A 382 10.64 18.55 25.08
C LYS A 382 11.10 18.87 23.65
N ASP A 383 10.54 18.17 22.67
CA ASP A 383 11.11 18.14 21.32
C ASP A 383 10.34 19.00 20.31
N PHE A 384 9.04 19.23 20.51
CA PHE A 384 8.16 19.77 19.46
C PHE A 384 7.51 21.12 19.79
N LYS A 385 7.49 21.53 21.06
CA LYS A 385 6.85 22.78 21.51
C LYS A 385 7.52 24.05 20.97
N ASP A 386 8.85 24.09 21.02
CA ASP A 386 9.63 25.28 20.65
C ASP A 386 9.87 25.37 19.14
N ILE A 387 8.90 25.96 18.44
CA ILE A 387 8.93 26.22 16.99
C ILE A 387 9.74 27.48 16.61
N SER A 388 10.56 28.02 17.53
CA SER A 388 11.52 29.09 17.23
C SER A 388 12.93 28.57 16.91
N LYS A 389 13.21 27.30 17.22
CA LYS A 389 14.50 26.66 16.93
C LYS A 389 14.77 26.58 15.42
N ASN A 390 16.04 26.71 15.06
CA ASN A 390 16.49 26.77 13.66
C ASN A 390 16.61 25.40 12.96
N ASP A 391 16.31 24.31 13.68
CA ASP A 391 16.39 22.94 13.20
C ASP A 391 15.00 22.32 12.94
N ILE A 392 13.92 23.06 13.17
CA ILE A 392 12.57 22.49 13.13
C ILE A 392 12.15 22.01 11.75
N ASP A 393 12.73 22.58 10.69
CA ASP A 393 12.43 22.31 9.29
C ASP A 393 13.59 21.60 8.57
N ARG A 394 14.57 21.10 9.33
CA ARG A 394 15.68 20.31 8.79
C ARG A 394 15.31 18.83 8.80
N MET A 395 15.42 18.19 7.64
CA MET A 395 15.21 16.75 7.53
C MET A 395 16.17 16.01 8.45
N GLN A 396 15.65 15.00 9.17
CA GLN A 396 16.39 14.17 10.13
C GLN A 396 16.97 14.89 11.34
N ALA A 397 16.56 16.14 11.60
CA ALA A 397 16.97 16.86 12.80
C ALA A 397 16.69 15.99 14.05
N ARG A 398 17.65 15.97 14.98
CA ARG A 398 17.55 15.22 16.25
C ARG A 398 17.34 13.71 16.07
N GLY A 399 17.78 13.16 14.93
CA GLY A 399 17.75 11.72 14.66
C GLY A 399 16.41 11.20 14.14
N LEU A 400 15.48 12.08 13.77
CA LEU A 400 14.20 11.75 13.14
C LEU A 400 14.38 10.88 11.90
N TYR A 401 13.44 9.96 11.67
CA TYR A 401 13.35 9.19 10.43
C TYR A 401 12.51 9.92 9.37
N GLN A 402 13.10 10.26 8.22
CA GLN A 402 12.42 10.77 7.01
C GLN A 402 11.39 11.88 7.24
N GLY A 403 11.72 12.86 8.09
CA GLY A 403 10.91 14.04 8.29
C GLY A 403 11.60 15.10 9.12
N THR A 404 10.84 16.15 9.44
CA THR A 404 11.27 17.29 10.25
C THR A 404 10.52 17.33 11.59
N ILE A 405 11.03 18.11 12.55
CA ILE A 405 10.32 18.35 13.82
C ILE A 405 8.96 18.99 13.54
N PHE A 406 8.88 19.89 12.56
CA PHE A 406 7.62 20.58 12.22
C PHE A 406 6.60 19.65 11.56
N GLN A 407 7.03 18.58 10.90
CA GLN A 407 6.14 17.54 10.35
C GLN A 407 5.67 16.58 11.45
N TYR A 408 6.61 16.01 12.22
CA TYR A 408 6.29 15.00 13.24
C TYR A 408 5.55 15.55 14.46
N ARG A 409 5.61 16.85 14.76
CA ARG A 409 4.87 17.44 15.90
C ARG A 409 3.36 17.16 15.87
N TRP A 410 2.84 16.90 14.67
CA TRP A 410 1.43 16.65 14.40
C TRP A 410 1.08 15.16 14.55
N PHE A 411 2.04 14.29 14.81
CA PHE A 411 1.86 12.85 14.99
C PHE A 411 1.23 12.52 16.35
N VAL A 412 0.06 13.09 16.64
CA VAL A 412 -0.74 12.76 17.82
C VAL A 412 -2.20 12.54 17.40
N PRO A 413 -2.47 11.72 16.36
CA PRO A 413 -3.83 11.57 15.83
C PRO A 413 -4.77 10.95 16.87
N PHE A 414 -4.24 10.22 17.85
CA PHE A 414 -5.00 9.57 18.92
C PHE A 414 -5.44 10.52 20.06
N ASP A 415 -4.87 11.73 20.17
CA ASP A 415 -5.25 12.71 21.19
C ASP A 415 -5.15 14.15 20.68
N VAL A 416 -5.92 14.49 19.64
CA VAL A 416 -5.88 15.85 19.09
C VAL A 416 -6.43 16.87 20.09
N LYS A 417 -7.37 16.50 20.97
CA LYS A 417 -7.75 17.36 22.10
C LYS A 417 -6.53 17.76 22.95
N GLY A 418 -5.71 16.79 23.33
CA GLY A 418 -4.48 17.04 24.06
C GLY A 418 -3.46 17.85 23.26
N LEU A 419 -3.32 17.60 21.95
CA LEU A 419 -2.44 18.38 21.06
C LEU A 419 -2.86 19.85 20.97
N ILE A 420 -4.16 20.14 20.89
CA ILE A 420 -4.70 21.50 20.92
C ILE A 420 -4.33 22.18 22.26
N SER A 421 -4.50 21.49 23.39
CA SER A 421 -4.10 22.02 24.69
C SER A 421 -2.59 22.30 24.77
N LEU A 422 -1.75 21.38 24.27
CA LEU A 422 -0.29 21.54 24.22
C LEU A 422 0.16 22.74 23.39
N CYS A 423 -0.58 23.07 22.32
CA CYS A 423 -0.31 24.25 21.50
C CYS A 423 -0.69 25.57 22.17
N GLY A 424 -1.39 25.55 23.32
CA GLY A 424 -1.89 26.73 24.01
C GLY A 424 -3.36 27.05 23.74
N GLY A 425 -4.14 26.05 23.33
CA GLY A 425 -5.55 26.21 22.94
C GLY A 425 -5.74 26.34 21.43
N GLU A 426 -7.00 26.34 21.00
CA GLU A 426 -7.37 26.20 19.59
C GLU A 426 -6.86 27.35 18.72
N GLU A 427 -6.88 28.59 19.21
CA GLU A 427 -6.37 29.74 18.46
C GLU A 427 -4.87 29.62 18.17
N ALA A 428 -4.09 29.25 19.18
CA ALA A 428 -2.65 29.03 19.03
C ALA A 428 -2.35 27.82 18.15
N TYR A 429 -3.12 26.74 18.29
CA TYR A 429 -3.05 25.57 17.41
C TYR A 429 -3.26 25.96 15.94
N LEU A 430 -4.34 26.70 15.65
CA LEU A 430 -4.66 27.16 14.30
C LEU A 430 -3.60 28.11 13.74
N ALA A 431 -3.09 29.05 14.54
CA ALA A 431 -2.02 29.95 14.11
C ALA A 431 -0.76 29.17 13.70
N GLN A 432 -0.40 28.13 14.47
CA GLN A 432 0.76 27.29 14.18
C GLN A 432 0.54 26.35 13.00
N LEU A 433 -0.67 25.79 12.83
CA LEU A 433 -1.03 24.97 11.68
C LEU A 433 -1.08 25.81 10.40
N ASN A 434 -1.60 27.03 10.46
CA ASN A 434 -1.56 27.98 9.35
C ASN A 434 -0.11 28.33 8.99
N ARG A 435 0.76 28.58 9.99
CA ARG A 435 2.20 28.81 9.76
C ARG A 435 2.87 27.62 9.09
N PHE A 436 2.51 26.40 9.48
CA PHE A 436 3.03 25.17 8.87
C PHE A 436 2.75 25.12 7.36
N TYR A 437 1.53 25.44 6.94
CA TYR A 437 1.19 25.48 5.51
C TYR A 437 1.74 26.71 4.78
N LEU A 438 1.70 27.90 5.39
CA LEU A 438 2.20 29.13 4.78
C LEU A 438 3.72 29.12 4.55
N GLY A 439 4.46 28.31 5.30
CA GLY A 439 5.90 28.11 5.12
C GLY A 439 6.27 26.91 4.25
N ASP A 440 5.30 26.32 3.53
CA ASP A 440 5.48 25.13 2.69
C ASP A 440 6.15 23.95 3.41
N TYR A 441 5.88 23.75 4.71
CA TYR A 441 6.52 22.72 5.54
C TYR A 441 5.92 21.31 5.37
N TYR A 442 4.75 21.22 4.74
CA TYR A 442 4.07 19.95 4.45
C TYR A 442 4.83 19.12 3.43
N ASN A 443 4.96 17.82 3.69
CA ASN A 443 5.61 16.87 2.80
C ASN A 443 4.63 15.78 2.34
N HIS A 444 4.12 15.90 1.12
CA HIS A 444 3.29 14.84 0.54
C HIS A 444 4.10 13.69 -0.07
N ALA A 445 5.42 13.85 -0.23
CA ALA A 445 6.27 12.82 -0.81
C ALA A 445 6.58 11.67 0.17
N ASN A 446 6.08 11.74 1.42
CA ASN A 446 6.29 10.74 2.47
C ASN A 446 5.10 10.67 3.44
N GLU A 447 5.00 9.60 4.22
CA GLU A 447 3.86 9.28 5.10
C GLU A 447 3.70 10.06 6.43
N PRO A 448 4.75 10.59 7.09
CA PRO A 448 4.65 11.08 8.48
C PRO A 448 3.57 12.12 8.77
N ASP A 449 3.27 12.98 7.80
CA ASP A 449 2.32 14.09 7.94
C ASP A 449 1.09 13.96 7.02
N LEU A 450 0.82 12.82 6.40
CA LEU A 450 -0.35 12.63 5.50
C LEU A 450 -1.71 12.95 6.14
N GLN A 451 -1.83 12.86 7.47
CA GLN A 451 -3.02 13.22 8.25
C GLN A 451 -3.18 14.73 8.48
N VAL A 452 -2.13 15.53 8.35
CA VAL A 452 -2.14 16.95 8.73
C VAL A 452 -3.16 17.79 7.95
N PRO A 453 -3.45 17.54 6.66
CA PRO A 453 -4.54 18.24 5.96
C PRO A 453 -5.90 18.06 6.64
N LEU A 454 -6.14 16.93 7.29
CA LEU A 454 -7.38 16.63 8.00
C LEU A 454 -7.49 17.35 9.35
N MET A 455 -6.40 17.91 9.87
CA MET A 455 -6.31 18.47 11.22
C MET A 455 -7.09 19.76 11.47
N TYR A 456 -7.65 20.39 10.43
CA TYR A 456 -8.61 21.48 10.59
C TYR A 456 -10.03 20.98 10.88
N ASN A 457 -10.37 19.73 10.54
CA ASN A 457 -11.73 19.19 10.71
C ASN A 457 -12.23 19.20 12.16
N MET A 458 -11.32 19.18 13.12
CA MET A 458 -11.59 19.21 14.56
C MET A 458 -11.57 20.61 15.18
N THR A 459 -11.62 21.65 14.34
CA THR A 459 -11.49 23.06 14.75
C THR A 459 -12.67 23.88 14.22
N LYS A 460 -12.82 25.12 14.68
CA LYS A 460 -13.81 26.10 14.20
C LYS A 460 -13.69 26.49 12.72
N ILE A 461 -12.69 26.00 11.98
CA ILE A 461 -12.51 26.27 10.54
C ILE A 461 -12.30 24.98 9.71
N PRO A 462 -13.22 24.00 9.77
CA PRO A 462 -13.05 22.69 9.13
C PRO A 462 -12.99 22.78 7.60
N TRP A 463 -13.52 23.86 7.01
CA TRP A 463 -13.45 24.14 5.58
C TRP A 463 -12.01 24.22 5.04
N LYS A 464 -11.01 24.53 5.88
CA LYS A 464 -9.59 24.52 5.46
C LYS A 464 -9.09 23.11 5.12
N SER A 465 -9.60 22.08 5.80
CA SER A 465 -9.27 20.70 5.41
C SER A 465 -9.79 20.40 4.00
N GLN A 466 -10.99 20.86 3.67
CA GLN A 466 -11.56 20.66 2.33
C GLN A 466 -10.72 21.34 1.25
N GLN A 467 -10.24 22.56 1.54
CA GLN A 467 -9.30 23.29 0.68
C GLN A 467 -8.01 22.48 0.45
N TRP A 468 -7.32 22.07 1.52
CA TRP A 468 -6.04 21.36 1.39
C TRP A 468 -6.18 19.99 0.72
N MET A 469 -7.19 19.23 1.10
CA MET A 469 -7.46 17.91 0.50
C MET A 469 -7.71 18.05 -1.00
N ASN A 470 -8.50 19.05 -1.43
CA ASN A 470 -8.71 19.31 -2.85
C ASN A 470 -7.40 19.74 -3.56
N GLN A 471 -6.71 20.76 -3.02
CA GLN A 471 -5.50 21.31 -3.62
C GLN A 471 -4.41 20.24 -3.81
N LEU A 472 -4.14 19.44 -2.78
CA LEU A 472 -3.13 18.37 -2.85
C LEU A 472 -3.50 17.27 -3.86
N ALA A 473 -4.79 17.00 -4.07
CA ALA A 473 -5.24 15.96 -4.98
C ALA A 473 -5.21 16.39 -6.46
N VAL A 474 -5.51 17.66 -6.79
CA VAL A 474 -5.76 18.05 -8.19
C VAL A 474 -5.05 19.31 -8.68
N ASP A 475 -4.58 20.17 -7.78
CA ASP A 475 -3.95 21.44 -8.14
C ASP A 475 -2.43 21.31 -8.24
N THR A 476 -1.83 22.28 -8.93
CA THR A 476 -0.38 22.47 -8.89
C THR A 476 0.02 22.99 -7.52
N VAL A 477 0.92 22.27 -6.86
CA VAL A 477 1.40 22.59 -5.51
C VAL A 477 2.91 22.78 -5.51
N VAL A 478 3.39 23.47 -4.48
CA VAL A 478 4.82 23.61 -4.20
C VAL A 478 5.20 22.59 -3.13
N GLN A 479 6.26 21.81 -3.35
CA GLN A 479 6.78 20.83 -2.39
C GLN A 479 8.29 20.97 -2.27
N TYR A 480 8.76 21.22 -1.05
CA TYR A 480 10.19 21.38 -0.75
C TYR A 480 10.83 20.14 -0.12
N TYR A 481 10.04 19.18 0.36
CA TYR A 481 10.52 18.03 1.10
C TYR A 481 10.29 16.74 0.30
N PHE A 482 11.17 15.77 0.52
CA PHE A 482 11.30 14.56 -0.28
C PHE A 482 11.65 13.38 0.64
N ASN A 483 11.25 12.15 0.26
CA ASN A 483 11.46 10.98 1.13
C ASN A 483 12.93 10.52 1.19
N ASP A 484 13.80 11.04 0.33
CA ASP A 484 15.25 10.82 0.35
C ASP A 484 16.00 11.61 1.44
N ASN A 485 15.27 12.19 2.40
CA ASN A 485 15.76 13.09 3.45
C ASN A 485 16.28 14.43 2.94
N SER A 486 15.95 14.82 1.71
CA SER A 486 16.30 16.15 1.20
C SER A 486 15.20 17.18 1.45
N ARG A 487 15.64 18.40 1.75
CA ARG A 487 14.87 19.60 1.44
C ARG A 487 15.44 20.14 0.12
N GLY A 488 14.65 20.10 -0.94
CA GLY A 488 15.09 20.52 -2.27
C GLY A 488 15.58 21.97 -2.27
N ILE A 489 16.74 22.19 -2.88
CA ILE A 489 17.26 23.54 -3.16
C ILE A 489 16.32 24.27 -4.15
N ALA A 490 15.66 23.50 -5.03
CA ALA A 490 14.55 23.96 -5.85
C ALA A 490 13.28 23.17 -5.47
N PRO A 491 12.12 23.85 -5.34
CA PRO A 491 10.87 23.17 -5.07
C PRO A 491 10.44 22.33 -6.28
N PHE A 492 9.67 21.28 -5.99
CA PHE A 492 8.80 20.67 -6.99
C PHE A 492 7.55 21.56 -7.15
N VAL A 493 7.19 21.88 -8.39
CA VAL A 493 6.01 22.69 -8.75
C VAL A 493 5.23 21.99 -9.85
N ASP A 494 4.29 21.13 -9.46
CA ASP A 494 3.40 20.40 -10.36
C ASP A 494 2.24 19.80 -9.54
N LYS A 495 1.33 19.07 -10.20
CA LYS A 495 0.38 18.18 -9.52
C LYS A 495 1.11 17.01 -8.89
N ILE A 496 0.63 16.58 -7.73
CA ILE A 496 1.16 15.43 -7.00
C ILE A 496 0.89 14.13 -7.76
N TYR A 497 -0.34 13.95 -8.25
CA TYR A 497 -0.82 12.73 -8.89
C TYR A 497 -1.15 12.98 -10.36
N LYS A 498 -0.57 12.20 -11.25
CA LYS A 498 -0.76 12.29 -12.70
C LYS A 498 -0.91 10.93 -13.34
N ASN A 499 -1.71 10.83 -14.39
CA ASN A 499 -1.88 9.59 -15.15
C ASN A 499 -0.84 9.50 -16.28
N GLU A 500 0.43 9.52 -15.90
CA GLU A 500 1.58 9.44 -16.81
C GLU A 500 2.72 8.63 -16.14
N PRO A 501 3.77 8.21 -16.87
CA PRO A 501 4.85 7.42 -16.28
C PRO A 501 5.50 8.05 -15.04
N LYS A 502 5.60 9.38 -14.99
CA LYS A 502 6.01 10.15 -13.81
C LYS A 502 4.78 10.54 -12.99
N ALA A 503 4.10 9.54 -12.44
CA ALA A 503 2.80 9.70 -11.79
C ALA A 503 2.87 10.50 -10.48
N TYR A 504 3.96 10.37 -9.73
CA TYR A 504 4.15 10.96 -8.40
C TYR A 504 5.18 12.09 -8.42
N ILE A 505 5.25 12.82 -7.31
CA ILE A 505 6.35 13.76 -7.02
C ILE A 505 7.68 12.98 -7.09
N ARG A 506 8.78 13.67 -7.43
CA ARG A 506 10.12 13.04 -7.38
C ARG A 506 10.36 12.40 -6.00
N THR A 507 11.09 11.28 -5.98
CA THR A 507 11.41 10.49 -4.78
C THR A 507 10.22 9.80 -4.11
N MET A 508 9.00 10.34 -4.23
CA MET A 508 7.78 9.78 -3.64
C MET A 508 7.55 8.34 -4.11
N ASP A 509 7.78 7.44 -3.17
CA ASP A 509 7.45 6.03 -3.26
C ASP A 509 5.94 5.86 -3.03
N ASP A 510 5.33 4.85 -3.65
CA ASP A 510 3.89 4.57 -3.47
C ASP A 510 3.65 3.65 -2.25
N ASP A 511 4.73 3.04 -1.75
CA ASP A 511 4.82 2.21 -0.55
C ASP A 511 3.62 1.29 -0.34
N ALA A 512 3.57 0.21 -1.14
CA ALA A 512 2.48 -0.76 -1.10
C ALA A 512 1.08 -0.14 -1.36
N GLY A 513 1.03 0.97 -2.11
CA GLY A 513 -0.21 1.67 -2.45
C GLY A 513 -0.70 2.64 -1.37
N ALA A 514 0.15 3.00 -0.39
CA ALA A 514 -0.17 3.98 0.64
C ALA A 514 -0.60 5.33 0.04
N MET A 515 0.20 5.86 -0.91
CA MET A 515 -0.07 7.14 -1.54
C MET A 515 -1.27 7.07 -2.50
N SER A 516 -1.34 6.01 -3.30
CA SER A 516 -2.50 5.73 -4.14
C SER A 516 -3.81 5.67 -3.33
N ALA A 517 -3.80 5.05 -2.15
CA ALA A 517 -4.98 4.95 -1.29
C ALA A 517 -5.37 6.31 -0.68
N TRP A 518 -4.40 7.17 -0.37
CA TRP A 518 -4.68 8.55 0.03
C TRP A 518 -5.49 9.28 -1.06
N TYR A 519 -5.05 9.19 -2.32
CA TYR A 519 -5.77 9.79 -3.44
C TYR A 519 -7.18 9.22 -3.59
N VAL A 520 -7.35 7.88 -3.52
CA VAL A 520 -8.67 7.23 -3.66
C VAL A 520 -9.65 7.72 -2.60
N PHE A 521 -9.22 7.85 -1.34
CA PHE A 521 -10.04 8.41 -0.26
C PHE A 521 -10.43 9.86 -0.55
N THR A 522 -9.43 10.72 -0.79
CA THR A 522 -9.65 12.14 -1.08
C THR A 522 -10.58 12.36 -2.26
N ALA A 523 -10.36 11.64 -3.35
CA ALA A 523 -11.18 11.70 -4.56
C ALA A 523 -12.63 11.23 -4.31
N SER A 524 -12.82 10.36 -3.32
CA SER A 524 -14.13 9.84 -2.92
C SER A 524 -14.89 10.76 -1.96
N GLY A 525 -14.23 11.78 -1.40
CA GLY A 525 -14.87 12.74 -0.50
C GLY A 525 -14.86 12.37 0.98
N PHE A 526 -14.07 11.36 1.38
CA PHE A 526 -13.89 11.04 2.79
C PHE A 526 -12.52 10.41 3.07
N SER A 527 -11.98 10.58 4.27
CA SER A 527 -10.66 10.05 4.66
C SER A 527 -10.63 9.61 6.13
N PRO A 528 -9.84 8.57 6.49
CA PRO A 528 -9.75 8.10 7.87
C PRO A 528 -9.37 9.23 8.83
N ALA A 529 -10.22 9.51 9.81
CA ALA A 529 -9.97 10.55 10.80
C ALA A 529 -8.88 10.14 11.80
N LEU A 530 -8.89 8.85 12.17
CA LEU A 530 -7.92 8.20 13.04
C LEU A 530 -7.98 6.70 12.75
N VAL A 531 -6.86 6.09 12.39
CA VAL A 531 -6.81 4.62 12.28
C VAL A 531 -6.87 4.02 13.68
N GLY A 532 -7.75 3.05 13.89
CA GLY A 532 -8.12 2.64 15.25
C GLY A 532 -9.34 3.38 15.77
N ALA A 533 -9.98 4.25 14.98
CA ALA A 533 -11.36 4.68 15.19
C ALA A 533 -12.14 4.54 13.87
N PRO A 534 -13.37 4.00 13.89
CA PRO A 534 -14.15 3.75 12.67
C PRO A 534 -14.83 5.05 12.19
N VAL A 535 -14.07 6.15 12.06
CA VAL A 535 -14.55 7.50 11.74
C VAL A 535 -13.77 8.08 10.56
N TYR A 536 -14.49 8.79 9.69
CA TYR A 536 -13.98 9.39 8.47
C TYR A 536 -14.40 10.85 8.38
N TYR A 537 -13.46 11.76 8.14
CA TYR A 537 -13.79 13.15 7.83
C TYR A 537 -14.20 13.31 6.37
N LEU A 538 -15.04 14.31 6.09
CA LEU A 538 -15.60 14.59 4.77
C LEU A 538 -14.87 15.72 4.04
N ASN A 539 -14.75 15.59 2.73
CA ASN A 539 -14.42 16.65 1.79
C ASN A 539 -15.36 16.58 0.57
N VAL A 540 -15.35 17.60 -0.30
CA VAL A 540 -16.09 17.51 -1.57
C VAL A 540 -15.40 16.46 -2.46
N PRO A 541 -16.13 15.43 -2.95
CA PRO A 541 -15.57 14.45 -3.87
C PRO A 541 -15.13 15.06 -5.20
N LEU A 542 -14.18 14.42 -5.87
CA LEU A 542 -13.71 14.82 -7.20
C LEU A 542 -14.60 14.31 -8.35
N PHE A 543 -15.67 13.59 -8.00
CA PHE A 543 -16.62 13.00 -8.92
C PHE A 543 -18.04 13.44 -8.59
N LYS A 544 -18.91 13.42 -9.61
CA LYS A 544 -20.33 13.75 -9.46
C LYS A 544 -21.07 12.66 -8.68
N SER A 545 -20.74 11.40 -8.93
CA SER A 545 -21.27 10.26 -8.18
C SER A 545 -20.21 9.20 -7.98
N ILE A 546 -20.23 8.54 -6.81
CA ILE A 546 -19.36 7.42 -6.46
C ILE A 546 -20.21 6.34 -5.79
N ASP A 547 -20.08 5.10 -6.23
CA ASP A 547 -20.75 3.93 -5.64
C ASP A 547 -19.70 2.98 -5.08
N TYR A 548 -19.70 2.77 -3.76
CA TYR A 548 -18.92 1.75 -3.06
C TYR A 548 -19.75 0.48 -2.88
N LYS A 549 -19.25 -0.66 -3.36
CA LYS A 549 -19.77 -1.98 -2.97
C LYS A 549 -19.24 -2.30 -1.57
N VAL A 550 -20.15 -2.41 -0.60
CA VAL A 550 -19.81 -2.63 0.82
C VAL A 550 -20.32 -4.00 1.28
N ALA A 551 -20.02 -4.36 2.53
CA ALA A 551 -20.39 -5.65 3.11
C ALA A 551 -21.90 -5.96 2.99
N GLY A 552 -22.23 -7.25 2.88
CA GLY A 552 -23.61 -7.72 2.76
C GLY A 552 -24.29 -7.44 1.41
N GLY A 553 -23.50 -7.20 0.35
CA GLY A 553 -24.01 -6.95 -1.00
C GLY A 553 -24.68 -5.58 -1.18
N LYS A 554 -24.49 -4.67 -0.23
CA LYS A 554 -25.06 -3.33 -0.25
C LYS A 554 -24.18 -2.37 -1.05
N THR A 555 -24.72 -1.19 -1.33
CA THR A 555 -23.99 -0.09 -1.96
C THR A 555 -24.12 1.16 -1.11
N PHE A 556 -22.99 1.79 -0.82
CA PHE A 556 -22.91 3.12 -0.25
C PHE A 556 -22.64 4.12 -1.39
N LYS A 557 -23.58 5.03 -1.61
CA LYS A 557 -23.57 5.99 -2.71
C LYS A 557 -23.17 7.36 -2.19
N ILE A 558 -22.27 8.05 -2.88
CA ILE A 558 -21.92 9.43 -2.61
C ILE A 558 -22.34 10.24 -3.83
N LYS A 559 -23.15 11.27 -3.61
CA LYS A 559 -23.63 12.17 -4.65
C LYS A 559 -23.18 13.59 -4.33
N THR A 560 -22.62 14.27 -5.33
CA THR A 560 -22.20 15.66 -5.21
C THR A 560 -23.20 16.56 -5.92
N ASP A 561 -24.04 17.24 -5.14
CA ASP A 561 -24.92 18.28 -5.67
C ASP A 561 -24.11 19.55 -5.93
N ASN A 562 -24.50 20.31 -6.96
CA ASN A 562 -23.75 21.48 -7.42
C ASN A 562 -22.27 21.15 -7.75
N PHE A 563 -22.04 19.96 -8.34
CA PHE A 563 -20.72 19.55 -8.81
C PHE A 563 -20.21 20.44 -9.94
N ALA A 564 -19.17 21.22 -9.68
CA ALA A 564 -18.51 22.06 -10.67
C ALA A 564 -17.05 22.32 -10.26
N LYS A 565 -16.20 22.62 -11.25
CA LYS A 565 -14.81 23.02 -10.99
C LYS A 565 -14.79 24.26 -10.08
N GLY A 566 -14.03 24.18 -8.98
CA GLY A 566 -13.92 25.25 -7.99
C GLY A 566 -14.98 25.23 -6.89
N ASN A 567 -16.00 24.36 -6.98
CA ASN A 567 -16.92 24.11 -5.86
C ASN A 567 -16.29 23.07 -4.93
N ILE A 568 -15.34 23.51 -4.11
CA ILE A 568 -14.49 22.63 -3.29
C ILE A 568 -14.94 22.56 -1.82
N TYR A 569 -15.94 23.36 -1.43
CA TYR A 569 -16.42 23.43 -0.06
C TYR A 569 -17.77 22.73 0.11
N ILE A 570 -17.98 22.13 1.27
CA ILE A 570 -19.24 21.52 1.67
C ILE A 570 -20.14 22.63 2.22
N ASN A 571 -21.30 22.80 1.59
CA ASN A 571 -22.36 23.68 2.08
C ASN A 571 -23.34 22.95 3.01
N ALA A 572 -23.70 21.71 2.67
CA ALA A 572 -24.61 20.87 3.44
C ALA A 572 -24.37 19.38 3.15
N VAL A 573 -24.75 18.51 4.09
CA VAL A 573 -24.68 17.06 3.93
C VAL A 573 -25.99 16.42 4.36
N LYS A 574 -26.46 15.45 3.58
CA LYS A 574 -27.54 14.53 3.98
C LYS A 574 -27.03 13.10 3.97
N LEU A 575 -27.43 12.32 4.97
CA LEU A 575 -27.26 10.87 5.00
C LEU A 575 -28.64 10.22 4.98
N ASN A 576 -28.92 9.48 3.90
CA ASN A 576 -30.21 8.83 3.66
C ASN A 576 -31.38 9.82 3.74
N GLY A 577 -31.24 10.99 3.10
CA GLY A 577 -32.21 12.08 3.09
C GLY A 577 -32.25 12.94 4.36
N LYS A 578 -31.52 12.56 5.43
CA LYS A 578 -31.50 13.26 6.71
C LYS A 578 -30.33 14.24 6.75
N VAL A 579 -30.58 15.51 7.01
CA VAL A 579 -29.51 16.51 7.18
C VAL A 579 -28.66 16.12 8.39
N ILE A 580 -27.33 16.13 8.21
CA ILE A 580 -26.37 15.97 9.31
C ILE A 580 -25.52 17.24 9.44
N ASP A 581 -25.41 17.78 10.65
CA ASP A 581 -24.55 18.93 10.96
C ASP A 581 -23.24 18.45 11.60
N ARG A 582 -22.51 17.63 10.82
CA ARG A 582 -21.16 17.15 11.15
C ARG A 582 -20.38 16.89 9.86
N ASN A 583 -19.07 17.08 9.92
CA ASN A 583 -18.12 16.85 8.83
C ASN A 583 -17.50 15.45 8.86
N TRP A 584 -18.19 14.47 9.44
CA TRP A 584 -17.69 13.10 9.56
C TRP A 584 -18.81 12.06 9.48
N ILE A 585 -18.44 10.86 9.07
CA ILE A 585 -19.27 9.65 9.03
C ILE A 585 -18.53 8.48 9.67
N THR A 586 -19.25 7.40 9.95
CA THR A 586 -18.69 6.18 10.57
C THR A 586 -18.58 5.02 9.58
N GLN A 587 -17.75 4.03 9.91
CA GLN A 587 -17.70 2.75 9.20
C GLN A 587 -19.07 2.08 9.14
N ASP A 588 -19.84 2.11 10.22
CA ASP A 588 -21.16 1.49 10.27
C ASP A 588 -22.13 2.15 9.30
N GLU A 589 -22.05 3.47 9.14
CA GLU A 589 -22.86 4.20 8.15
C GLU A 589 -22.47 3.85 6.71
N ILE A 590 -21.18 3.64 6.44
CA ILE A 590 -20.70 3.16 5.15
C ILE A 590 -21.20 1.72 4.91
N ASN A 591 -21.01 0.81 5.88
CA ASN A 591 -21.40 -0.60 5.80
C ASN A 591 -22.92 -0.80 5.73
N ALA A 592 -23.69 0.13 6.29
CA ALA A 592 -25.14 0.13 6.19
C ALA A 592 -25.63 0.37 4.75
N GLY A 593 -24.79 0.92 3.88
CA GLY A 593 -25.14 1.36 2.54
C GLY A 593 -26.01 2.62 2.55
N GLY A 594 -26.69 2.89 1.44
CA GLY A 594 -27.55 4.06 1.30
C GLY A 594 -26.88 5.19 0.54
N THR A 595 -27.28 6.45 0.81
CA THR A 595 -26.79 7.62 0.07
C THR A 595 -26.30 8.73 0.99
N LEU A 596 -25.07 9.18 0.79
CA LEU A 596 -24.51 10.43 1.29
C LEU A 596 -24.60 11.49 0.18
N GLU A 597 -25.38 12.53 0.41
CA GLU A 597 -25.52 13.67 -0.52
C GLU A 597 -24.71 14.84 0.05
N ILE A 598 -23.71 15.31 -0.71
CA ILE A 598 -22.87 16.45 -0.37
C ILE A 598 -23.22 17.59 -1.32
N THR A 599 -23.75 18.69 -0.80
CA THR A 599 -23.97 19.91 -1.58
C THR A 599 -22.71 20.74 -1.58
N ALA A 600 -22.06 20.88 -2.74
CA ALA A 600 -20.84 21.64 -2.90
C ALA A 600 -21.09 23.15 -3.09
N SER A 601 -20.11 23.97 -2.72
CA SER A 601 -20.11 25.43 -2.90
C SER A 601 -18.73 25.95 -3.26
N LYS A 602 -18.70 27.11 -3.92
CA LYS A 602 -17.48 27.84 -4.26
C LYS A 602 -16.88 28.57 -3.07
N THR A 603 -17.71 28.99 -2.12
CA THR A 603 -17.31 29.69 -0.90
C THR A 603 -17.54 28.80 0.32
N PRO A 604 -16.67 28.87 1.35
CA PRO A 604 -16.83 28.05 2.54
C PRO A 604 -18.12 28.40 3.29
N ASN A 605 -18.85 27.38 3.75
CA ASN A 605 -19.87 27.56 4.78
C ASN A 605 -19.20 27.46 6.15
N GLU A 606 -18.86 28.61 6.75
CA GLU A 606 -18.17 28.67 8.04
C GLU A 606 -18.99 28.14 9.22
N LYS A 607 -20.29 27.87 9.02
CA LYS A 607 -21.18 27.31 10.04
C LYS A 607 -21.32 25.79 9.97
N PHE A 608 -20.88 25.15 8.88
CA PHE A 608 -21.03 23.71 8.72
C PHE A 608 -19.94 22.95 9.49
N GLY A 609 -20.33 21.93 10.26
CA GLY A 609 -19.39 20.99 10.87
C GLY A 609 -18.54 21.58 11.99
N VAL A 610 -19.03 22.64 12.66
CA VAL A 610 -18.38 23.27 13.83
C VAL A 610 -19.04 22.94 15.16
N SER A 611 -20.27 22.40 15.15
CA SER A 611 -21.06 22.12 16.35
C SER A 611 -20.86 20.70 16.89
N ASN A 612 -20.89 19.69 16.00
CA ASN A 612 -20.80 18.26 16.35
C ASN A 612 -19.51 17.64 15.82
N GLN A 613 -18.38 18.22 16.18
CA GLN A 613 -17.08 17.77 15.70
C GLN A 613 -16.67 16.47 16.38
N TRP A 614 -16.19 15.52 15.59
CA TRP A 614 -15.46 14.39 16.14
C TRP A 614 -14.01 14.82 16.34
N VAL A 615 -13.54 14.77 17.59
CA VAL A 615 -12.17 15.12 17.96
C VAL A 615 -11.62 13.98 18.80
N SER A 616 -10.54 13.35 18.33
CA SER A 616 -9.89 12.27 19.06
C SER A 616 -9.36 12.73 20.41
N SER A 617 -9.40 11.81 21.37
CA SER A 617 -8.89 12.02 22.72
C SER A 617 -8.24 10.74 23.21
N ILE A 618 -7.18 10.90 24.02
CA ILE A 618 -6.47 9.75 24.58
C ILE A 618 -7.42 8.81 25.34
N SER A 619 -8.34 9.37 26.11
CA SER A 619 -9.45 8.65 26.73
C SER A 619 -10.70 8.78 25.87
N ASP A 620 -11.30 7.67 25.39
CA ASP A 620 -12.68 7.74 24.90
C ASP A 620 -13.59 8.02 26.12
N LYS A 621 -13.86 9.31 26.36
CA LYS A 621 -14.93 9.78 27.25
C LYS A 621 -16.21 9.93 26.44
#